data_AF-A0A939R3J0-F1
#
_entry.id   AF-A0A939R3J0-F1
#
_cell.length_a   1.000
_cell.length_b   1.000
_cell.length_c   1.000
_cell.angle_alpha   90.00
_cell.angle_beta   90.00
_cell.angle_gamma   90.00
#
_symmetry.space_group_name_H-M   'P 1'
#
loop_
_entity.id
_entity.type
_entity.pdbx_description
1 polymer ?
#
loop_
_entity_poly.entity_id
_entity_poly.type
_entity_poly.pdbx_seq_one_letter_code
_entity_poly.pdbx_strand_id
1 'polypeptide(L)'
;METEMVQTTIRLPKELMDRVKRQARREHRSFNSFVEHTLDKSTELVFPKLKPEDFIISDEIKSLAGSTHFVRPSQEELDADPRLAYLIEKFKL
;
A
#
# COMPACT_ATOMS: atom_id res chain seq x y z
N MET A 1 6.47 -5.36 -2.12
CA MET A 1 5.09 -5.55 -2.60
C MET A 1 4.87 -4.54 -3.69
N GLU A 2 4.68 -4.98 -4.93
CA GLU A 2 4.31 -4.06 -6.02
C GLU A 2 2.88 -3.58 -5.79
N THR A 3 2.69 -2.27 -5.73
CA THR A 3 1.35 -1.69 -5.59
C THR A 3 0.60 -1.90 -6.90
N GLU A 4 -0.44 -2.73 -6.90
CA GLU A 4 -1.30 -2.90 -8.08
C GLU A 4 -1.98 -1.56 -8.39
N MET A 5 -1.57 -0.93 -9.50
CA MET A 5 -2.16 0.32 -9.96
C MET A 5 -3.43 0.04 -10.75
N VAL A 6 -4.58 0.44 -10.22
CA VAL A 6 -5.87 0.37 -10.93
C VAL A 6 -6.04 1.62 -11.80
N GLN A 7 -6.21 1.43 -13.11
CA GLN A 7 -6.48 2.54 -14.03
C GLN A 7 -7.97 2.89 -14.02
N THR A 8 -8.30 4.15 -13.71
CA THR A 8 -9.67 4.66 -13.70
C THR A 8 -9.83 5.82 -14.68
N THR A 9 -10.88 5.78 -15.50
CA THR A 9 -11.21 6.87 -16.44
C THR A 9 -12.21 7.83 -15.82
N ILE A 10 -11.88 9.13 -15.77
CA ILE A 10 -12.77 10.19 -15.26
C ILE A 10 -13.28 11.02 -16.43
N ARG A 11 -14.61 11.18 -16.53
CA ARG A 11 -15.25 12.04 -17.53
C ARG A 11 -15.48 13.42 -16.94
N LEU A 12 -14.98 14.45 -17.62
CA LEU A 12 -15.09 15.85 -17.21
C LEU A 12 -15.66 16.69 -18.35
N PRO A 13 -16.42 17.77 -18.05
CA PRO A 13 -16.76 18.78 -19.05
C PRO A 13 -15.50 19.34 -19.73
N LYS A 14 -15.58 19.61 -21.04
CA LYS A 14 -14.43 20.05 -21.84
C LYS A 14 -13.72 21.27 -21.25
N GLU A 15 -14.49 22.26 -20.81
CA GLU A 15 -13.94 23.48 -20.20
C GLU A 15 -13.14 23.20 -18.92
N LEU A 16 -13.64 22.27 -18.09
CA LEU A 16 -12.96 21.86 -16.87
C LEU A 16 -11.68 21.09 -17.20
N MET A 17 -11.73 20.17 -18.17
CA MET A 17 -10.55 19.45 -18.66
C MET A 17 -9.46 20.41 -19.15
N ASP A 18 -9.82 21.43 -19.92
CA ASP A 18 -8.87 22.43 -20.43
C ASP A 18 -8.31 23.31 -19.32
N ARG A 19 -9.11 23.63 -18.30
CA ARG A 19 -8.64 24.36 -17.10
C ARG A 19 -7.63 23.53 -16.31
N VAL A 20 -7.93 22.26 -16.06
CA VAL A 20 -7.04 21.33 -15.34
C VAL A 20 -5.73 21.13 -16.10
N LYS A 21 -5.78 20.94 -17.42
CA LYS A 21 -4.57 20.81 -18.26
C LYS A 21 -3.68 22.06 -18.21
N ARG A 22 -4.28 23.25 -18.27
CA ARG A 22 -3.53 24.51 -18.15
C ARG A 22 -2.85 24.64 -16.79
N GLN A 23 -3.54 24.26 -15.72
CA GLN A 23 -3.00 24.32 -14.37
C GLN A 23 -1.85 23.31 -14.18
N ALA A 24 -2.00 22.08 -14.65
CA ALA A 24 -0.95 21.07 -14.62
C ALA A 24 0.33 21.55 -15.33
N ARG A 25 0.19 22.19 -16.50
CA ARG A 25 1.32 22.79 -17.24
C ARG A 25 2.01 23.92 -16.48
N ARG A 26 1.25 24.80 -15.81
CA ARG A 26 1.80 25.90 -15.00
C ARG A 26 2.63 25.38 -13.82
N GLU A 27 2.25 24.25 -13.27
CA GLU A 27 2.97 23.61 -12.16
C GLU A 27 4.09 22.66 -12.63
N HIS A 28 4.34 22.58 -13.94
CA HIS A 28 5.32 21.66 -14.54
C HIS A 28 5.07 20.17 -14.19
N ARG A 29 3.80 19.77 -14.07
CA ARG A 29 3.39 18.39 -13.73
C ARG A 29 2.67 17.73 -14.90
N SER A 30 2.73 16.40 -14.96
CA SER A 30 1.88 15.63 -15.87
C SER A 30 0.41 15.77 -15.45
N PHE A 31 -0.51 15.61 -16.40
CA PHE A 31 -1.94 15.71 -16.12
C PHE A 31 -2.37 14.71 -15.04
N ASN A 32 -1.93 13.45 -15.14
CA ASN A 32 -2.27 12.41 -14.16
C ASN A 32 -1.71 12.74 -12.77
N SER A 33 -0.45 13.16 -12.67
CA SER A 33 0.17 13.52 -11.39
C SER A 33 -0.49 14.74 -10.74
N PHE A 34 -0.94 15.69 -11.56
CA PHE A 34 -1.71 16.84 -11.09
C PHE A 34 -3.08 16.43 -10.55
N VAL A 35 -3.82 15.60 -11.29
CA VAL A 35 -5.14 15.09 -10.88
C VAL A 35 -5.02 14.27 -9.60
N GLU A 36 -4.08 13.33 -9.55
CA GLU A 36 -3.82 12.48 -8.38
C GLU A 36 -3.58 13.31 -7.12
N HIS A 37 -2.65 14.26 -7.18
CA HIS A 37 -2.35 15.15 -6.06
C HIS A 37 -3.54 16.04 -5.66
N THR A 38 -4.33 16.50 -6.64
CA THR A 38 -5.52 17.31 -6.35
C THR A 38 -6.59 16.48 -5.63
N LEU A 39 -6.78 15.23 -6.09
CA LEU A 39 -7.67 14.28 -5.43
C LEU A 39 -7.16 13.98 -4.02
N ASP A 40 -5.89 13.62 -3.86
CA ASP A 40 -5.26 13.34 -2.56
C ASP A 40 -5.47 14.50 -1.57
N LYS A 41 -5.20 15.73 -1.97
CA LYS A 41 -5.43 16.91 -1.11
C LYS A 41 -6.90 17.11 -0.74
N SER A 42 -7.82 16.81 -1.67
CA SER A 42 -9.26 16.96 -1.42
C SER A 42 -9.82 15.85 -0.55
N THR A 43 -9.27 14.63 -0.66
CA THR A 43 -9.72 13.46 0.09
C THR A 43 -9.02 13.34 1.44
N GLU A 44 -7.89 13.99 1.68
CA GLU A 44 -7.18 13.98 2.96
C GLU A 44 -8.06 14.41 4.14
N LEU A 45 -9.04 15.30 3.91
CA LEU A 45 -10.02 15.72 4.91
C LEU A 45 -11.11 14.68 5.20
N VAL A 46 -11.39 13.78 4.25
CA VAL A 46 -12.48 12.79 4.31
C VAL A 46 -11.96 11.40 4.68
N PHE A 47 -10.78 11.07 4.17
CA PHE A 47 -10.04 9.83 4.38
C PHE A 47 -8.61 10.20 4.81
N PRO A 48 -8.41 10.63 6.06
CA PRO A 48 -7.08 10.95 6.55
C PRO A 48 -6.19 9.71 6.41
N LYS A 49 -5.03 9.86 5.76
CA LYS A 49 -4.02 8.81 5.73
C LYS A 49 -3.57 8.58 7.17
N LEU A 50 -3.68 7.33 7.63
CA LEU A 50 -3.15 6.93 8.93
C LEU A 50 -1.64 7.18 8.91
N LYS A 51 -1.17 8.19 9.66
CA LYS A 51 0.27 8.44 9.74
C LYS A 51 0.87 7.41 10.69
N PRO A 52 2.00 6.79 10.36
CA PRO A 52 2.65 5.84 11.26
C PRO A 52 2.93 6.43 12.65
N GLU A 53 3.17 7.74 12.72
CA GLU A 53 3.37 8.49 13.96
C GLU A 53 2.13 8.51 14.87
N ASP A 54 0.93 8.45 14.30
CA ASP A 54 -0.34 8.47 15.02
C ASP A 54 -0.67 7.10 15.65
N PHE A 55 0.08 6.05 15.27
CA PHE A 55 -0.07 4.69 15.77
C PHE A 55 1.21 4.24 16.46
N ILE A 56 1.34 4.60 17.73
CA ILE A 56 2.33 3.97 18.60
C ILE A 56 1.88 2.52 18.81
N ILE A 57 2.40 1.61 18.00
CA ILE A 57 2.21 0.17 18.19
C ILE A 57 2.88 -0.18 19.52
N SER A 58 2.10 -0.73 20.47
CA SER A 58 2.64 -1.13 21.77
C SER A 58 3.72 -2.19 21.59
N ASP A 59 4.71 -2.21 22.48
CA ASP A 59 5.80 -3.20 22.38
C ASP A 59 5.28 -4.65 22.57
N GLU A 60 4.13 -4.81 23.22
CA GLU A 60 3.41 -6.08 23.31
C GLU A 60 2.86 -6.55 21.93
N ILE A 61 2.23 -5.65 21.17
CA ILE A 61 1.76 -5.95 19.80
C ILE A 61 2.95 -6.19 18.87
N LYS A 62 4.05 -5.43 19.02
CA LYS A 62 5.30 -5.70 18.30
C LYS A 62 5.90 -7.04 18.66
N SER A 63 5.82 -7.48 19.92
CA SER A 63 6.31 -8.79 20.37
C SER A 63 5.45 -9.94 19.83
N LEU A 64 4.13 -9.78 19.82
CA LEU A 64 3.18 -10.71 19.18
C LEU A 64 3.42 -10.79 17.66
N ALA A 65 3.64 -9.64 17.00
CA ALA A 65 4.01 -9.59 15.58
C ALA A 65 5.44 -10.10 15.32
N GLY A 66 6.34 -9.99 16.29
CA GLY A 66 7.67 -10.60 16.29
C GLY A 66 7.63 -12.13 16.34
N SER A 67 6.49 -12.71 16.72
CA SER A 67 6.20 -14.14 16.56
C SER A 67 5.64 -14.49 15.17
N THR A 68 5.36 -13.48 14.33
CA THR A 68 4.97 -13.62 12.92
C THR A 68 6.06 -13.22 11.92
N HIS A 69 7.28 -12.87 12.39
CA HIS A 69 8.44 -13.28 11.61
C HIS A 69 8.41 -14.79 11.61
N PHE A 70 8.20 -15.42 10.46
CA PHE A 70 8.21 -16.87 10.32
C PHE A 70 9.45 -17.42 11.04
N VAL A 71 9.27 -17.88 12.28
CA VAL A 71 10.27 -18.65 12.98
C VAL A 71 10.34 -19.90 12.13
N ARG A 72 11.38 -20.00 11.30
CA ARG A 72 11.61 -21.18 10.48
C ARG A 72 11.51 -22.37 11.44
N PRO A 73 10.51 -23.26 11.27
CA PRO A 73 10.30 -24.32 12.23
C PRO A 73 11.58 -25.14 12.35
N SER A 74 11.86 -25.58 13.56
CA SER A 74 13.03 -26.38 13.87
C SER A 74 13.03 -27.68 13.06
N GLN A 75 14.21 -28.29 12.88
CA GLN A 75 14.31 -29.53 12.10
C GLN A 75 13.45 -30.65 12.70
N GLU A 76 13.32 -30.70 14.03
CA GLU A 76 12.44 -31.67 14.71
C GLU A 76 10.96 -31.49 14.34
N GLU A 77 10.48 -30.25 14.16
CA GLU A 77 9.10 -29.96 13.74
C GLU A 77 8.86 -30.27 12.26
N LEU A 78 9.86 -30.07 11.41
CA LEU A 78 9.83 -30.44 9.99
C LEU A 78 9.83 -31.97 9.81
N ASP A 79 10.59 -32.68 10.64
CA ASP A 79 10.66 -34.14 10.61
C ASP A 79 9.38 -34.78 11.18
N ALA A 80 8.72 -34.10 12.13
CA ALA A 80 7.45 -34.54 12.72
C ALA A 80 6.24 -34.31 11.81
N ASP A 81 6.23 -33.28 10.96
CA ASP A 81 5.17 -33.02 9.99
C ASP A 81 5.71 -32.75 8.56
N PRO A 82 5.76 -33.77 7.70
CA PRO A 82 6.23 -33.63 6.31
C PRO A 82 5.43 -32.63 5.47
N ARG A 83 4.18 -32.30 5.86
CA ARG A 83 3.36 -31.31 5.14
C ARG A 83 3.86 -29.90 5.40
N LEU A 84 4.38 -29.64 6.60
CA LEU A 84 4.94 -28.35 6.97
C LEU A 84 6.17 -28.01 6.12
N ALA A 85 7.04 -28.99 5.89
CA ALA A 85 8.20 -28.87 4.99
C ALA A 85 7.78 -28.49 3.55
N TYR A 86 6.76 -29.17 3.02
CA TYR A 86 6.22 -28.87 1.68
C TYR A 86 5.65 -27.45 1.56
N LEU A 87 4.95 -26.97 2.59
CA LEU A 87 4.36 -25.63 2.60
C LEU A 87 5.44 -24.54 2.62
N ILE A 88 6.50 -24.72 3.41
CA ILE A 88 7.62 -23.78 3.50
C ILE A 88 8.35 -23.69 2.15
N GLU A 89 8.65 -24.82 1.52
CA GLU A 89 9.32 -24.87 0.22
C GLU A 89 8.46 -24.21 -0.88
N LYS A 90 7.16 -24.52 -0.90
CA LYS A 90 6.23 -24.04 -1.94
C LYS A 90 5.94 -22.54 -1.85
N PHE A 91 5.84 -22.00 -0.63
CA PHE A 91 5.42 -20.62 -0.39
C PHE A 91 6.57 -19.67 -0.02
N LYS A 92 7.82 -20.17 0.04
CA LYS A 92 9.04 -19.39 0.39
C LYS A 92 8.89 -18.61 1.70
N LEU A 93 8.29 -19.27 2.70
CA LEU A 93 8.09 -18.74 4.04
C LEU A 93 9.36 -18.84 4.89
#